data_AF-A0A9E3FQ81-F1
#
_entry.id   AF-A0A9E3FQ81-F1
#
_cell.length_a   1.000
_cell.length_b   1.000
_cell.length_c   1.000
_cell.angle_alpha   90.00
_cell.angle_beta   90.00
_cell.angle_gamma   90.00
#
_symmetry.space_group_name_H-M   'P 1'
#
loop_
_entity.id
_entity.type
_entity.pdbx_description
1 polymer ?
#
loop_
_entity_poly.entity_id
_entity_poly.type
_entity_poly.pdbx_seq_one_letter_code
_entity_poly.pdbx_strand_id
1 'polypeptide(L)'
;MPIAGILGPDDLAIGSRGSFTRPPSPQGSSSNRRPALEWNGEVERATAHLYERVRNVIPPVEWPLMAPYVKAINELKAERGAVILAHNYQTPEIFHCVADITGDSLQLAIEASKVQADIIVQCGVHFMAETSKILNPEKRVLIPDSRAGCSLAASITGADVRLLRERFPGVPVVAYVNTSAEVKAEVDICCTSSNALQVVESLDAPTVIFLPDQYLAKYVASQTRVKIIAWTGACEVHERFTGEELRAYRDADPTVQIIAHPECPPDVLAEADFTGSTAHMIKWVRDNRTRRVVMITECSMAD
;
A
#
# COMPACT_ATOMS: atom_id res chain seq x y z
N MET A 1 16.01 23.25 -1.53
CA MET A 1 14.84 22.39 -1.82
C MET A 1 13.63 22.99 -1.14
N PRO A 2 12.43 22.96 -1.74
CA PRO A 2 11.24 23.66 -1.23
C PRO A 2 10.56 22.96 -0.05
N ILE A 3 11.29 22.21 0.79
CA ILE A 3 10.77 21.78 2.09
C ILE A 3 10.85 22.99 3.04
N ALA A 4 9.68 23.47 3.45
CA ALA A 4 9.56 24.59 4.39
C ALA A 4 9.67 24.14 5.85
N GLY A 5 9.43 22.87 6.15
CA GLY A 5 9.59 22.25 7.46
C GLY A 5 9.17 20.79 7.46
N ILE A 6 9.64 20.04 8.46
CA ILE A 6 9.18 18.69 8.77
C ILE A 6 8.67 18.74 10.21
N LEU A 7 7.44 18.30 10.43
CA LEU A 7 6.75 18.39 11.72
C LEU A 7 6.34 17.00 12.19
N GLY A 8 6.46 16.75 13.49
CA GLY A 8 5.92 15.58 14.16
C GLY A 8 4.99 15.94 15.33
N PRO A 9 4.50 14.92 16.06
CA PRO A 9 3.65 15.13 17.22
C PRO A 9 4.25 16.07 18.27
N ASP A 10 5.57 16.00 18.45
CA ASP A 10 6.28 16.80 19.46
C ASP A 10 6.38 18.29 19.06
N ASP A 11 6.31 18.61 17.76
CA ASP A 11 6.32 19.98 17.26
C ASP A 11 4.96 20.69 17.41
N LEU A 12 3.91 19.95 17.79
CA LEU A 12 2.52 20.42 17.89
C LEU A 12 1.96 20.40 19.32
N ALA A 13 2.76 19.97 20.31
CA ALA A 13 2.23 19.63 21.63
C ALA A 13 1.59 20.82 22.38
N ILE A 14 0.26 20.76 22.53
CA ILE A 14 -0.47 21.14 23.75
C ILE A 14 -1.47 20.01 24.08
N GLY A 15 -1.27 19.33 25.21
CA GLY A 15 -2.34 18.72 26.03
C GLY A 15 -3.00 17.38 25.62
N SER A 16 -2.63 16.33 26.35
CA SER A 16 -3.35 15.07 26.66
C SER A 16 -4.05 14.26 25.56
N ARG A 17 -3.49 13.07 25.27
CA ARG A 17 -4.08 12.01 24.44
C ARG A 17 -5.19 11.28 25.21
N GLY A 18 -6.42 11.32 24.71
CA GLY A 18 -7.52 10.46 25.16
C GLY A 18 -7.40 9.06 24.55
N SER A 19 -7.71 8.02 25.32
CA SER A 19 -7.70 6.64 24.83
C SER A 19 -9.04 6.28 24.18
N PHE A 20 -8.98 5.71 22.98
CA PHE A 20 -10.14 5.15 22.31
C PHE A 20 -10.40 3.74 22.83
N THR A 21 -11.62 3.50 23.34
CA THR A 21 -12.10 2.16 23.67
C THR A 21 -12.86 1.57 22.49
N ARG A 22 -12.51 0.32 22.18
CA ARG A 22 -13.03 -0.43 21.04
C ARG A 22 -14.40 -1.02 21.37
N PRO A 23 -15.42 -0.92 20.48
CA PRO A 23 -16.71 -1.56 20.71
C PRO A 23 -16.60 -3.09 20.59
N PRO A 24 -17.46 -3.85 21.29
CA PRO A 24 -17.43 -5.30 21.25
C PRO A 24 -17.95 -5.85 19.91
N SER A 25 -17.36 -6.96 19.48
CA SER A 25 -17.73 -7.70 18.28
C SER A 25 -19.13 -8.32 18.41
N PRO A 26 -20.00 -8.25 17.39
CA PRO A 26 -21.24 -9.01 17.38
C PRO A 26 -20.92 -10.51 17.20
N GLN A 27 -21.40 -11.35 18.11
CA GLN A 27 -21.44 -12.79 17.92
C GLN A 27 -22.64 -13.14 17.04
N GLY A 28 -22.38 -13.42 15.77
CA GLY A 28 -23.37 -13.95 14.83
C GLY A 28 -23.09 -15.43 14.56
N SER A 29 -24.01 -16.29 14.99
CA SER A 29 -24.02 -17.71 14.66
C SER A 29 -24.51 -17.93 13.23
N SER A 30 -23.65 -18.46 12.36
CA SER A 30 -24.07 -19.25 11.20
C SER A 30 -23.16 -20.47 11.16
N SER A 31 -23.75 -21.65 10.98
CA SER A 31 -23.04 -22.92 10.85
C SER A 31 -22.22 -22.94 9.55
N ASN A 32 -21.09 -22.23 9.52
CA ASN A 32 -20.11 -22.35 8.45
C ASN A 32 -19.25 -23.57 8.74
N ARG A 33 -19.65 -24.72 8.18
CA ARG A 33 -18.78 -25.89 8.13
C ARG A 33 -17.53 -25.47 7.36
N ARG A 34 -16.40 -25.33 8.06
CA ARG A 34 -15.11 -25.05 7.41
C ARG A 34 -14.88 -26.14 6.35
N PRO A 35 -14.45 -25.77 5.13
CA PRO A 35 -14.13 -26.77 4.11
C PRO A 35 -13.01 -27.70 4.60
N ALA A 36 -12.95 -28.91 4.06
CA ALA A 36 -11.82 -29.79 4.30
C ALA A 36 -10.59 -29.20 3.62
N LEU A 37 -9.51 -28.99 4.37
CA LEU A 37 -8.28 -28.34 3.90
C LEU A 37 -7.14 -29.36 3.74
N GLU A 38 -7.50 -30.58 3.35
CA GLU A 38 -6.54 -31.68 3.19
C GLU A 38 -6.03 -31.74 1.76
N TRP A 39 -4.73 -31.98 1.62
CA TRP A 39 -4.14 -32.28 0.32
C TRP A 39 -4.54 -33.68 -0.14
N ASN A 40 -5.07 -33.78 -1.36
CA ASN A 40 -5.41 -35.03 -2.00
C ASN A 40 -5.35 -34.87 -3.53
N GLY A 41 -5.52 -35.98 -4.26
CA GLY A 41 -5.44 -35.95 -5.73
C GLY A 41 -6.52 -35.12 -6.42
N GLU A 42 -7.65 -34.83 -5.78
CA GLU A 42 -8.65 -33.90 -6.32
C GLU A 42 -8.15 -32.46 -6.23
N VAL A 43 -7.64 -32.04 -5.07
CA VAL A 43 -7.07 -30.70 -4.86
C VAL A 43 -5.90 -30.46 -5.80
N GLU A 44 -5.02 -31.45 -5.96
CA GLU A 44 -3.90 -31.40 -6.88
C GLU A 44 -4.37 -31.11 -8.31
N ARG A 45 -5.31 -31.91 -8.85
CA ARG A 45 -5.84 -31.71 -10.20
C ARG A 45 -6.57 -30.37 -10.36
N ALA A 46 -7.35 -29.97 -9.36
CA ALA A 46 -8.12 -28.72 -9.41
C ALA A 46 -7.21 -27.47 -9.40
N THR A 47 -6.04 -27.56 -8.77
CA THR A 47 -5.15 -26.41 -8.54
C THR A 47 -3.88 -26.42 -9.39
N ALA A 48 -3.63 -27.48 -10.16
CA ALA A 48 -2.43 -27.62 -11.01
C ALA A 48 -2.20 -26.40 -11.93
N HIS A 49 -3.26 -25.89 -12.57
CA HIS A 49 -3.17 -24.72 -13.43
C HIS A 49 -2.83 -23.41 -12.69
N LEU A 50 -3.12 -23.33 -11.39
CA LEU A 50 -2.75 -22.20 -10.54
C LEU A 50 -1.30 -22.32 -10.08
N TYR A 51 -0.85 -23.55 -9.78
CA TYR A 51 0.54 -23.81 -9.44
C TYR A 51 1.50 -23.38 -10.55
N GLU A 52 1.16 -23.62 -11.82
CA GLU A 52 1.97 -23.17 -12.96
C GLU A 52 2.23 -21.65 -12.97
N ARG A 53 1.36 -20.84 -12.34
CA ARG A 53 1.55 -19.39 -12.22
C ARG A 53 2.60 -19.00 -11.19
N VAL A 54 2.82 -19.85 -10.18
CA VAL A 54 3.67 -19.57 -9.01
C VAL A 54 4.86 -20.51 -8.88
N ARG A 55 5.01 -21.51 -9.75
CA ARG A 55 6.06 -22.54 -9.72
C ARG A 55 7.51 -22.02 -9.68
N ASN A 56 7.73 -20.78 -10.09
CA ASN A 56 9.06 -20.17 -10.09
C ASN A 56 9.44 -19.57 -8.72
N VAL A 57 8.45 -19.32 -7.86
CA VAL A 57 8.60 -18.66 -6.56
C VAL A 57 8.15 -19.55 -5.40
N ILE A 58 7.17 -20.43 -5.62
CA ILE A 58 6.71 -21.44 -4.65
C ILE A 58 7.26 -22.82 -5.02
N PRO A 59 8.10 -23.44 -4.17
CA PRO A 59 8.60 -24.80 -4.38
C PRO A 59 7.46 -25.85 -4.42
N PRO A 60 7.60 -26.93 -5.22
CA PRO A 60 6.58 -27.99 -5.30
C PRO A 60 6.25 -28.65 -3.95
N VAL A 61 7.22 -28.68 -3.03
CA VAL A 61 7.06 -29.27 -1.69
C VAL A 61 6.16 -28.41 -0.78
N GLU A 62 6.04 -27.11 -1.05
CA GLU A 62 5.21 -26.20 -0.27
C GLU A 62 3.77 -26.12 -0.80
N TRP A 63 3.57 -26.38 -2.09
CA TRP A 63 2.25 -26.28 -2.73
C TRP A 63 1.14 -27.10 -2.03
N PRO A 64 1.38 -28.34 -1.53
CA PRO A 64 0.37 -29.09 -0.78
C PRO A 64 -0.17 -28.38 0.47
N LEU A 65 0.58 -27.43 1.05
CA LEU A 65 0.15 -26.65 2.21
C LEU A 65 -0.79 -25.51 1.82
N MET A 66 -0.66 -24.97 0.60
CA MET A 66 -1.39 -23.80 0.11
C MET A 66 -2.60 -24.19 -0.74
N ALA A 67 -2.47 -25.21 -1.57
CA ALA A 67 -3.46 -25.60 -2.56
C ALA A 67 -4.86 -25.90 -1.98
N PRO A 68 -5.02 -26.57 -0.83
CA PRO A 68 -6.35 -26.76 -0.24
C PRO A 68 -7.04 -25.44 0.11
N TYR A 69 -6.28 -24.46 0.61
CA TYR A 69 -6.79 -23.11 0.89
C TYR A 69 -7.14 -22.37 -0.39
N VAL A 70 -6.25 -22.39 -1.40
CA VAL A 70 -6.48 -21.75 -2.70
C VAL A 70 -7.77 -22.28 -3.36
N LYS A 71 -7.98 -23.60 -3.33
CA LYS A 71 -9.23 -24.21 -3.83
C LYS A 71 -10.44 -23.71 -3.04
N ALA A 72 -10.39 -23.86 -1.71
CA ALA A 72 -11.50 -23.50 -0.84
C ALA A 72 -11.89 -22.02 -0.93
N ILE A 73 -10.90 -21.12 -1.03
CA ILE A 73 -11.12 -19.67 -1.18
C ILE A 73 -11.81 -19.37 -2.51
N ASN A 74 -11.36 -19.97 -3.62
CA ASN A 74 -11.96 -19.74 -4.93
C ASN A 74 -13.40 -20.28 -5.01
N GLU A 75 -13.67 -21.43 -4.41
CA GLU A 75 -15.03 -21.99 -4.32
C GLU A 75 -15.95 -21.10 -3.48
N LEU A 76 -15.50 -20.67 -2.30
CA LEU A 76 -16.28 -19.81 -1.43
C LEU A 76 -16.50 -18.42 -2.03
N LYS A 77 -15.47 -17.87 -2.69
CA LYS A 77 -15.58 -16.59 -3.42
C LYS A 77 -16.69 -16.68 -4.46
N ALA A 78 -16.72 -17.75 -5.25
CA ALA A 78 -17.75 -17.98 -6.27
C ALA A 78 -19.15 -18.17 -5.65
N GLU A 79 -19.26 -19.01 -4.60
CA GLU A 79 -20.53 -19.26 -3.87
C GLU A 79 -21.12 -17.96 -3.31
N ARG A 80 -20.27 -17.08 -2.77
CA ARG A 80 -20.69 -15.82 -2.14
C ARG A 80 -20.84 -14.66 -3.11
N GLY A 81 -20.46 -14.84 -4.38
CA GLY A 81 -20.39 -13.75 -5.35
C GLY A 81 -19.47 -12.61 -4.86
N ALA A 82 -18.37 -12.95 -4.20
CA ALA A 82 -17.43 -11.97 -3.67
C ALA A 82 -16.31 -11.67 -4.68
N VAL A 83 -15.66 -10.52 -4.52
CA VAL A 83 -14.43 -10.16 -5.24
C VAL A 83 -13.29 -9.95 -4.26
N ILE A 84 -12.11 -10.46 -4.60
CA ILE A 84 -10.87 -10.32 -3.84
C ILE A 84 -9.96 -9.31 -4.54
N LEU A 85 -9.65 -8.22 -3.82
CA LEU A 85 -8.68 -7.20 -4.22
C LEU A 85 -7.36 -7.46 -3.51
N ALA A 86 -6.25 -7.61 -4.24
CA ALA A 86 -4.94 -7.88 -3.63
C ALA A 86 -3.90 -6.81 -3.99
N HIS A 87 -3.26 -6.26 -2.96
CA HIS A 87 -2.12 -5.35 -3.15
C HIS A 87 -0.90 -6.10 -3.71
N ASN A 88 -0.03 -5.37 -4.42
CA ASN A 88 1.24 -5.89 -4.97
C ASN A 88 2.20 -6.50 -3.93
N TYR A 89 1.95 -6.29 -2.63
CA TYR A 89 2.76 -6.87 -1.53
C TYR A 89 2.10 -8.10 -0.89
N GLN A 90 1.06 -8.66 -1.52
CA GLN A 90 0.48 -9.92 -1.06
C GLN A 90 1.35 -11.09 -1.53
N THR A 91 1.38 -12.15 -0.74
CA THR A 91 2.13 -13.37 -1.07
C THR A 91 1.69 -13.96 -2.41
N PRO A 92 2.58 -14.65 -3.15
CA PRO A 92 2.31 -15.11 -4.51
C PRO A 92 1.03 -15.95 -4.65
N GLU A 93 0.74 -16.83 -3.69
CA GLU A 93 -0.47 -17.65 -3.68
C GLU A 93 -1.76 -16.82 -3.52
N ILE A 94 -1.69 -15.70 -2.80
CA ILE A 94 -2.82 -14.78 -2.72
C ILE A 94 -2.94 -13.99 -4.03
N PHE A 95 -1.83 -13.39 -4.45
CA PHE A 95 -1.79 -12.46 -5.56
C PHE A 95 -2.11 -13.12 -6.91
N HIS A 96 -1.55 -14.31 -7.19
CA HIS A 96 -1.69 -14.98 -8.48
C HIS A 96 -2.78 -16.06 -8.53
N CYS A 97 -3.20 -16.59 -7.38
CA CYS A 97 -4.09 -17.75 -7.35
C CYS A 97 -5.51 -17.47 -6.81
N VAL A 98 -5.73 -16.43 -6.00
CA VAL A 98 -7.08 -16.14 -5.45
C VAL A 98 -7.59 -14.74 -5.75
N ALA A 99 -6.71 -13.75 -5.96
CA ALA A 99 -7.12 -12.39 -6.30
C ALA A 99 -7.85 -12.32 -7.65
N ASP A 100 -8.90 -11.49 -7.74
CA ASP A 100 -9.56 -11.18 -9.00
C ASP A 100 -9.01 -9.89 -9.62
N ILE A 101 -8.60 -8.96 -8.77
CA ILE A 101 -8.03 -7.67 -9.16
C ILE A 101 -6.78 -7.41 -8.33
N THR A 102 -5.70 -7.07 -9.01
CA THR A 102 -4.40 -6.77 -8.42
C THR A 102 -3.93 -5.38 -8.80
N GLY A 103 -3.16 -4.73 -7.93
CA GLY A 103 -2.59 -3.42 -8.22
C GLY A 103 -2.01 -2.67 -7.02
N ASP A 104 -1.61 -1.43 -7.29
CA ASP A 104 -1.22 -0.47 -6.25
C ASP A 104 -2.46 0.11 -5.53
N SER A 105 -2.23 0.92 -4.50
CA SER A 105 -3.32 1.53 -3.71
C SER A 105 -4.31 2.35 -4.56
N LEU A 106 -3.85 3.06 -5.60
CA LEU A 106 -4.72 3.88 -6.44
C LEU A 106 -5.59 3.02 -7.35
N GLN A 107 -4.95 2.06 -8.03
CA GLN A 107 -5.62 1.14 -8.93
C GLN A 107 -6.68 0.34 -8.19
N LEU A 108 -6.36 -0.19 -7.01
CA LEU A 108 -7.33 -0.95 -6.23
C LEU A 108 -8.51 -0.09 -5.75
N ALA A 109 -8.28 1.16 -5.34
CA ALA A 109 -9.35 2.08 -4.98
C ALA A 109 -10.29 2.37 -6.17
N ILE A 110 -9.72 2.61 -7.35
CA ILE A 110 -10.47 2.83 -8.58
C ILE A 110 -11.27 1.57 -8.96
N GLU A 111 -10.64 0.40 -8.97
CA GLU A 111 -11.28 -0.84 -9.38
C GLU A 111 -12.37 -1.28 -8.39
N ALA A 112 -12.17 -1.06 -7.08
CA ALA A 112 -13.19 -1.32 -6.07
C ALA A 112 -14.51 -0.60 -6.37
N SER A 113 -14.46 0.63 -6.91
CA SER A 113 -15.65 1.41 -7.29
C SER A 113 -16.40 0.84 -8.51
N LYS A 114 -15.70 0.09 -9.38
CA LYS A 114 -16.26 -0.47 -10.63
C LYS A 114 -16.88 -1.86 -10.44
N VAL A 115 -16.44 -2.58 -9.41
CA VAL A 115 -16.90 -3.95 -9.11
C VAL A 115 -18.40 -3.98 -8.83
N GLN A 116 -19.11 -4.96 -9.39
CA GLN A 116 -20.55 -5.14 -9.20
C GLN A 116 -20.89 -6.04 -8.00
N ALA A 117 -19.93 -6.82 -7.50
CA ALA A 117 -20.13 -7.67 -6.32
C ALA A 117 -20.44 -6.85 -5.06
N ASP A 118 -21.38 -7.35 -4.26
CA ASP A 118 -21.77 -6.73 -2.98
C ASP A 118 -20.74 -6.97 -1.86
N ILE A 119 -19.87 -7.97 -2.03
CA ILE A 119 -18.85 -8.36 -1.07
C ILE A 119 -17.47 -8.15 -1.69
N ILE A 120 -16.66 -7.33 -1.01
CA ILE A 120 -15.26 -7.09 -1.35
C ILE A 120 -14.41 -7.63 -0.21
N VAL A 121 -13.44 -8.49 -0.51
CA VAL A 121 -12.38 -8.89 0.43
C VAL A 121 -11.12 -8.14 0.06
N GLN A 122 -10.68 -7.24 0.95
CA GLN A 122 -9.47 -6.46 0.77
C GLN A 122 -8.26 -7.19 1.35
N CYS A 123 -7.48 -7.83 0.48
CA CYS A 123 -6.16 -8.39 0.79
C CYS A 123 -5.10 -7.29 0.71
N GLY A 124 -4.98 -6.55 1.82
CA GLY A 124 -4.04 -5.45 2.00
C GLY A 124 -4.08 -5.01 3.47
N VAL A 125 -3.81 -3.73 3.71
CA VAL A 125 -3.79 -3.15 5.07
C VAL A 125 -5.07 -2.36 5.37
N HIS A 126 -5.29 -2.07 6.67
CA HIS A 126 -6.54 -1.52 7.20
C HIS A 126 -7.03 -0.27 6.46
N PHE A 127 -6.17 0.72 6.20
CA PHE A 127 -6.58 1.95 5.52
C PHE A 127 -7.05 1.71 4.07
N MET A 128 -6.57 0.64 3.41
CA MET A 128 -7.03 0.29 2.07
C MET A 128 -8.45 -0.25 2.14
N ALA A 129 -8.75 -1.07 3.16
CA ALA A 129 -10.10 -1.58 3.39
C ALA A 129 -11.06 -0.42 3.74
N GLU A 130 -10.62 0.53 4.57
CA GLU A 130 -11.36 1.77 4.84
C GLU A 130 -11.61 2.56 3.55
N THR A 131 -10.60 2.73 2.70
CA THR A 131 -10.73 3.44 1.42
C THR A 131 -11.74 2.75 0.51
N SER A 132 -11.66 1.42 0.36
CA SER A 132 -12.64 0.64 -0.38
C SER A 132 -14.05 0.79 0.18
N LYS A 133 -14.20 0.87 1.52
CA LYS A 133 -15.50 1.10 2.17
C LYS A 133 -16.03 2.52 1.98
N ILE A 134 -15.17 3.54 2.03
CA ILE A 134 -15.53 4.94 1.75
C ILE A 134 -16.06 5.08 0.31
N LEU A 135 -15.41 4.43 -0.65
CA LEU A 135 -15.81 4.47 -2.06
C LEU A 135 -17.03 3.57 -2.36
N ASN A 136 -17.35 2.63 -1.46
CA ASN A 136 -18.44 1.68 -1.62
C ASN A 136 -19.27 1.57 -0.34
N PRO A 137 -20.01 2.63 0.05
CA PRO A 137 -20.67 2.71 1.35
C PRO A 137 -21.72 1.62 1.57
N GLU A 138 -22.38 1.16 0.51
CA GLU A 138 -23.42 0.11 0.59
C GLU A 138 -22.84 -1.31 0.56
N LYS A 139 -21.62 -1.50 0.05
CA LYS A 139 -21.01 -2.83 -0.08
C LYS A 139 -20.43 -3.31 1.25
N ARG A 140 -20.38 -4.62 1.42
CA ARG A 140 -19.68 -5.26 2.54
C ARG A 140 -18.20 -5.39 2.18
N VAL A 141 -17.35 -4.62 2.87
CA VAL A 141 -15.89 -4.74 2.77
C VAL A 141 -15.37 -5.53 3.95
N LEU A 142 -14.62 -6.60 3.68
CA LEU A 142 -14.00 -7.48 4.66
C LEU A 142 -12.47 -7.36 4.56
N ILE A 143 -11.80 -7.41 5.71
CA ILE A 143 -10.35 -7.55 5.79
C ILE A 143 -10.01 -8.87 6.50
N PRO A 144 -9.13 -9.72 5.93
CA PRO A 144 -8.81 -11.02 6.52
C PRO A 144 -8.21 -10.94 7.94
N ASP A 145 -7.35 -9.95 8.20
CA ASP A 145 -6.81 -9.65 9.54
C ASP A 145 -6.95 -8.16 9.85
N SER A 146 -7.76 -7.83 10.86
CA SER A 146 -7.93 -6.45 11.35
C SER A 146 -6.66 -5.80 11.89
N ARG A 147 -5.61 -6.58 12.17
CA ARG A 147 -4.32 -6.09 12.66
C ARG A 147 -3.35 -5.75 11.53
N ALA A 148 -3.70 -6.00 10.27
CA ALA A 148 -2.87 -5.63 9.12
C ALA A 148 -2.78 -4.09 9.03
N GLY A 149 -1.76 -3.52 9.68
CA GLY A 149 -1.56 -2.09 9.83
C GLY A 149 -0.53 -1.51 8.87
N CYS A 150 -0.26 -0.21 9.02
CA CYS A 150 0.76 0.51 8.26
C CYS A 150 1.41 1.56 9.19
N SER A 151 2.74 1.56 9.29
CA SER A 151 3.48 2.50 10.16
C SER A 151 3.17 3.96 9.81
N LEU A 152 3.09 4.28 8.52
CA LEU A 152 2.71 5.60 8.02
C LEU A 152 1.32 6.02 8.48
N ALA A 153 0.32 5.15 8.32
CA ALA A 153 -1.05 5.46 8.71
C ALA A 153 -1.20 5.64 10.23
N ALA A 154 -0.39 4.94 11.03
CA ALA A 154 -0.36 5.08 12.48
C ALA A 154 0.43 6.31 12.96
N SER A 155 1.21 6.95 12.10
CA SER A 155 2.09 8.06 12.48
C SER A 155 1.37 9.40 12.65
N ILE A 156 0.10 9.50 12.24
CA ILE A 156 -0.69 10.74 12.30
C ILE A 156 -2.16 10.44 12.60
N THR A 157 -2.82 11.32 13.36
CA THR A 157 -4.25 11.25 13.69
C THR A 157 -5.03 12.43 13.10
N GLY A 158 -6.37 12.34 13.07
CA GLY A 158 -7.20 13.48 12.65
C GLY A 158 -7.01 14.70 13.54
N ALA A 159 -6.79 14.51 14.83
CA ALA A 159 -6.48 15.59 15.77
C ALA A 159 -5.16 16.31 15.42
N ASP A 160 -4.13 15.59 15.00
CA ASP A 160 -2.87 16.19 14.54
C ASP A 160 -3.09 17.07 13.30
N VAL A 161 -3.95 16.64 12.36
CA VAL A 161 -4.30 17.45 11.18
C VAL A 161 -5.01 18.74 11.57
N ARG A 162 -5.92 18.69 12.56
CA ARG A 162 -6.59 19.90 13.07
C ARG A 162 -5.59 20.89 13.67
N LEU A 163 -4.62 20.41 14.45
CA LEU A 163 -3.53 21.25 14.97
C LEU A 163 -2.66 21.84 13.86
N LEU A 164 -2.38 21.06 12.80
CA LEU A 164 -1.67 21.58 11.62
C LEU A 164 -2.45 22.70 10.93
N ARG A 165 -3.77 22.57 10.81
CA ARG A 165 -4.64 23.62 10.23
C ARG A 165 -4.69 24.87 11.11
N GLU A 166 -4.71 24.73 12.43
CA GLU A 166 -4.62 25.86 13.37
C GLU A 166 -3.29 26.60 13.23
N ARG A 167 -2.18 25.85 13.09
CA ARG A 167 -0.84 26.41 12.94
C ARG A 167 -0.60 27.06 11.58
N PHE A 168 -1.20 26.53 10.51
CA PHE A 168 -1.05 27.04 9.15
C PHE A 168 -2.42 27.32 8.49
N PRO A 169 -3.16 28.34 8.95
CA PRO A 169 -4.48 28.64 8.41
C PRO A 169 -4.44 28.92 6.91
N GLY A 170 -5.33 28.28 6.15
CA GLY A 170 -5.47 28.47 4.71
C GLY A 170 -4.46 27.72 3.84
N VAL A 171 -3.54 26.95 4.42
CA VAL A 171 -2.63 26.08 3.66
C VAL A 171 -3.34 24.76 3.35
N PRO A 172 -3.46 24.34 2.06
CA PRO A 172 -4.08 23.08 1.71
C PRO A 172 -3.31 21.87 2.26
N VAL A 173 -4.04 20.84 2.67
CA VAL A 173 -3.51 19.60 3.22
C VAL A 173 -3.72 18.46 2.22
N VAL A 174 -2.60 17.93 1.69
CA VAL A 174 -2.54 16.75 0.84
C VAL A 174 -2.17 15.54 1.71
N ALA A 175 -2.99 14.50 1.68
CA ALA A 175 -2.68 13.27 2.38
C ALA A 175 -2.40 12.13 1.41
N TYR A 176 -1.28 11.45 1.60
CA TYR A 176 -1.07 10.14 1.04
C TYR A 176 -2.17 9.18 1.54
N VAL A 177 -2.66 8.30 0.66
CA VAL A 177 -3.69 7.31 1.02
C VAL A 177 -3.31 6.40 2.18
N ASN A 178 -2.02 6.29 2.52
CA ASN A 178 -1.50 5.57 3.68
C ASN A 178 -1.77 6.34 4.99
N THR A 179 -3.04 6.63 5.25
CA THR A 179 -3.60 7.40 6.37
C THR A 179 -4.94 6.80 6.78
N SER A 180 -5.39 6.99 8.02
CA SER A 180 -6.70 6.49 8.44
C SER A 180 -7.86 7.23 7.77
N ALA A 181 -9.05 6.64 7.79
CA ALA A 181 -10.29 7.33 7.39
C ALA A 181 -10.54 8.64 8.16
N GLU A 182 -10.18 8.66 9.45
CA GLU A 182 -10.28 9.87 10.29
C GLU A 182 -9.40 11.00 9.74
N VAL A 183 -8.13 10.71 9.41
CA VAL A 183 -7.22 11.68 8.79
C VAL A 183 -7.77 12.15 7.45
N LYS A 184 -8.29 11.23 6.61
CA LYS A 184 -8.90 11.58 5.32
C LYS A 184 -10.09 12.52 5.44
N ALA A 185 -10.80 12.52 6.56
CA ALA A 185 -11.92 13.43 6.80
C ALA A 185 -11.48 14.88 7.06
N GLU A 186 -10.20 15.10 7.43
CA GLU A 186 -9.67 16.40 7.85
C GLU A 186 -8.82 17.10 6.77
N VAL A 187 -8.59 16.44 5.63
CA VAL A 187 -7.65 16.88 4.58
C VAL A 187 -8.41 17.36 3.34
N ASP A 188 -7.74 18.13 2.49
CA ASP A 188 -8.38 18.72 1.31
C ASP A 188 -8.39 17.74 0.12
N ILE A 189 -7.34 16.93 -0.02
CA ILE A 189 -7.22 15.97 -1.11
C ILE A 189 -6.31 14.79 -0.75
N CYS A 190 -6.63 13.61 -1.28
CA CYS A 190 -5.79 12.43 -1.16
C CYS A 190 -4.92 12.23 -2.42
N CYS A 191 -3.73 11.67 -2.25
CA CYS A 191 -2.85 11.24 -3.34
C CYS A 191 -2.28 9.84 -3.10
N THR A 192 -1.63 9.28 -4.10
CA THR A 192 -0.78 8.08 -3.99
C THR A 192 0.63 8.38 -4.49
N SER A 193 1.58 7.46 -4.29
CA SER A 193 2.92 7.59 -4.88
C SER A 193 2.90 7.68 -6.42
N SER A 194 1.80 7.26 -7.06
CA SER A 194 1.60 7.34 -8.52
C SER A 194 1.19 8.74 -9.00
N ASN A 195 0.56 9.57 -8.18
CA ASN A 195 0.02 10.88 -8.60
C ASN A 195 0.32 12.05 -7.65
N ALA A 196 1.13 11.85 -6.60
CA ALA A 196 1.42 12.88 -5.58
C ALA A 196 1.88 14.23 -6.17
N LEU A 197 2.80 14.21 -7.14
CA LEU A 197 3.26 15.43 -7.81
C LEU A 197 2.11 16.16 -8.52
N GLN A 198 1.32 15.43 -9.31
CA GLN A 198 0.18 15.98 -10.05
C GLN A 198 -0.87 16.57 -9.10
N VAL A 199 -1.16 15.89 -7.99
CA VAL A 199 -2.10 16.37 -6.97
C VAL A 199 -1.60 17.64 -6.32
N VAL A 200 -0.32 17.69 -5.90
CA VAL A 200 0.27 18.89 -5.29
C VAL A 200 0.23 20.08 -6.25
N GLU A 201 0.56 19.89 -7.52
CA GLU A 201 0.54 20.96 -8.52
C GLU A 201 -0.88 21.39 -8.90
N SER A 202 -1.87 20.50 -8.82
CA SER A 202 -3.26 20.81 -9.15
C SER A 202 -3.94 21.80 -8.21
N LEU A 203 -3.40 21.98 -7.00
CA LEU A 203 -3.97 22.88 -6.00
C LEU A 203 -3.70 24.36 -6.28
N ASP A 204 -2.79 24.68 -7.22
CA ASP A 204 -2.36 26.05 -7.56
C ASP A 204 -2.01 26.91 -6.33
N ALA A 205 -1.47 26.25 -5.29
CA ALA A 205 -1.12 26.87 -4.03
C ALA A 205 0.41 27.05 -3.94
N PRO A 206 0.90 28.17 -3.37
CA PRO A 206 2.34 28.39 -3.20
C PRO A 206 2.97 27.45 -2.16
N THR A 207 2.16 26.95 -1.23
CA THR A 207 2.56 26.05 -0.15
C THR A 207 1.47 25.01 0.09
N VAL A 208 1.86 23.77 0.39
CA VAL A 208 0.98 22.68 0.83
C VAL A 208 1.55 21.99 2.06
N ILE A 209 0.66 21.44 2.89
CA ILE A 209 1.01 20.45 3.92
C ILE A 209 0.91 19.07 3.28
N PHE A 210 1.92 18.22 3.46
CA PHE A 210 1.97 16.87 2.90
C PHE A 210 2.11 15.82 4.00
N LEU A 211 1.19 14.86 4.02
CA LEU A 211 1.07 13.84 5.05
C LEU A 211 1.14 12.41 4.48
N PRO A 212 1.44 11.39 5.30
CA PRO A 212 2.25 11.47 6.51
C PRO A 212 3.74 11.26 6.20
N ASP A 213 4.07 10.85 4.96
CA ASP A 213 5.39 10.36 4.58
C ASP A 213 6.35 11.50 4.25
N GLN A 214 7.39 11.64 5.07
CA GLN A 214 8.40 12.67 4.89
C GLN A 214 9.20 12.46 3.61
N TYR A 215 9.51 11.23 3.21
CA TYR A 215 10.36 10.90 2.07
C TYR A 215 9.65 11.13 0.75
N LEU A 216 8.39 10.70 0.64
CA LEU A 216 7.53 11.04 -0.48
C LEU A 216 7.38 12.57 -0.58
N ALA A 217 7.21 13.27 0.55
CA ALA A 217 7.19 14.74 0.55
C ALA A 217 8.52 15.34 0.04
N LYS A 218 9.69 14.81 0.42
CA LYS A 218 10.98 15.27 -0.11
C LYS A 218 11.11 15.00 -1.61
N TYR A 219 10.66 13.83 -2.05
CA TYR A 219 10.66 13.46 -3.46
C TYR A 219 9.79 14.43 -4.27
N VAL A 220 8.54 14.67 -3.86
CA VAL A 220 7.67 15.64 -4.55
C VAL A 220 8.27 17.04 -4.52
N ALA A 221 8.80 17.49 -3.37
CA ALA A 221 9.47 18.79 -3.25
C ALA A 221 10.67 18.93 -4.20
N SER A 222 11.36 17.84 -4.53
CA SER A 222 12.48 17.88 -5.49
C SER A 222 12.03 18.09 -6.94
N GLN A 223 10.76 17.83 -7.25
CA GLN A 223 10.19 17.84 -8.60
C GLN A 223 9.30 19.05 -8.88
N THR A 224 8.96 19.86 -7.86
CA THR A 224 8.05 21.01 -8.01
C THR A 224 8.61 22.29 -7.40
N ARG A 225 7.97 23.43 -7.69
CA ARG A 225 8.27 24.73 -7.07
C ARG A 225 7.39 25.03 -5.85
N VAL A 226 6.32 24.28 -5.66
CA VAL A 226 5.42 24.39 -4.50
C VAL A 226 6.21 24.11 -3.22
N LYS A 227 6.04 24.95 -2.19
CA LYS A 227 6.64 24.75 -0.87
C LYS A 227 5.89 23.64 -0.13
N ILE A 228 6.61 22.70 0.47
CA ILE A 228 6.01 21.57 1.18
C ILE A 228 6.35 21.64 2.67
N ILE A 229 5.32 21.63 3.50
CA ILE A 229 5.41 21.37 4.94
C ILE A 229 5.10 19.90 5.14
N ALA A 230 6.09 19.09 5.48
CA ALA A 230 5.94 17.64 5.57
C ALA A 230 5.61 17.19 7.00
N TRP A 231 4.85 16.11 7.13
CA TRP A 231 4.82 15.32 8.36
C TRP A 231 6.04 14.39 8.43
N THR A 232 6.49 14.07 9.64
CA THR A 232 7.73 13.30 9.89
C THR A 232 7.60 11.78 9.73
N GLY A 233 6.40 11.26 9.45
CA GLY A 233 6.16 9.83 9.32
C GLY A 233 7.04 9.17 8.24
N ALA A 234 7.38 7.90 8.44
CA ALA A 234 8.14 7.11 7.49
C ALA A 234 7.62 5.66 7.42
N CYS A 235 7.84 5.01 6.28
CA CYS A 235 7.56 3.60 6.11
C CYS A 235 8.68 2.76 6.72
N GLU A 236 8.35 1.90 7.69
CA GLU A 236 9.31 1.04 8.40
C GLU A 236 10.03 0.04 7.50
N VAL A 237 9.49 -0.19 6.30
CA VAL A 237 10.11 -1.03 5.28
C VAL A 237 11.12 -0.22 4.46
N HIS A 238 10.68 0.89 3.86
CA HIS A 238 11.52 1.66 2.94
C HIS A 238 12.60 2.48 3.62
N GLU A 239 12.42 2.88 4.89
CA GLU A 239 13.45 3.62 5.62
C GLU A 239 14.70 2.81 5.96
N ARG A 240 14.64 1.47 5.79
CA ARG A 240 15.74 0.56 6.12
C ARG A 240 16.82 0.50 5.04
N PHE A 241 16.51 0.90 3.81
CA PHE A 241 17.48 0.89 2.72
C PHE A 241 18.43 2.08 2.82
N THR A 242 19.69 1.87 2.43
CA THR A 242 20.71 2.93 2.45
C THR A 242 21.35 3.10 1.07
N GLY A 243 21.76 4.33 0.73
CA GLY A 243 22.51 4.57 -0.50
C GLY A 243 23.85 3.82 -0.54
N GLU A 244 24.43 3.50 0.62
CA GLU A 244 25.66 2.70 0.71
C GLU A 244 25.46 1.27 0.20
N GLU A 245 24.37 0.62 0.59
CA GLU A 245 24.02 -0.72 0.08
C GLU A 245 23.81 -0.72 -1.43
N LEU A 246 23.11 0.31 -1.96
CA LEU A 246 22.88 0.44 -3.40
C LEU A 246 24.18 0.63 -4.18
N ARG A 247 25.11 1.44 -3.67
CA ARG A 247 26.46 1.58 -4.26
C ARG A 247 27.21 0.26 -4.24
N ALA A 248 27.15 -0.50 -3.14
CA ALA A 248 27.78 -1.81 -3.06
C ALA A 248 27.23 -2.80 -4.10
N TYR A 249 25.91 -2.79 -4.37
CA TYR A 249 25.32 -3.60 -5.44
C TYR A 249 25.83 -3.20 -6.83
N ARG A 250 25.93 -1.89 -7.08
CA ARG A 250 26.43 -1.35 -8.35
C ARG A 250 27.91 -1.63 -8.55
N ASP A 251 28.71 -1.58 -7.49
CA ASP A 251 30.14 -1.94 -7.53
C ASP A 251 30.34 -3.43 -7.81
N ALA A 252 29.47 -4.29 -7.24
CA ALA A 252 29.52 -5.73 -7.47
C ALA A 252 29.08 -6.13 -8.89
N ASP A 253 28.11 -5.43 -9.47
CA ASP A 253 27.68 -5.61 -10.85
C ASP A 253 27.24 -4.27 -11.48
N PRO A 254 28.13 -3.59 -12.23
CA PRO A 254 27.82 -2.30 -12.86
C PRO A 254 26.73 -2.35 -13.93
N THR A 255 26.25 -3.54 -14.31
CA THR A 255 25.20 -3.73 -15.32
C THR A 255 23.78 -3.72 -14.73
N VAL A 256 23.66 -3.78 -13.40
CA VAL A 256 22.35 -3.72 -12.74
C VAL A 256 21.70 -2.35 -12.94
N GLN A 257 20.38 -2.36 -13.04
CA GLN A 257 19.58 -1.14 -12.98
C GLN A 257 18.84 -1.13 -11.64
N ILE A 258 18.99 -0.05 -10.88
CA ILE A 258 18.39 0.11 -9.57
C ILE A 258 17.12 0.94 -9.73
N ILE A 259 15.98 0.40 -9.31
CA ILE A 259 14.71 1.13 -9.30
C ILE A 259 14.17 1.18 -7.88
N ALA A 260 13.69 2.34 -7.43
CA ALA A 260 13.32 2.57 -6.04
C ALA A 260 11.92 3.18 -5.88
N HIS A 261 11.28 2.88 -4.74
CA HIS A 261 10.03 3.52 -4.36
C HIS A 261 10.29 4.92 -3.76
N PRO A 262 9.47 5.95 -4.01
CA PRO A 262 9.68 7.32 -3.49
C PRO A 262 9.51 7.47 -1.97
N GLU A 263 9.12 6.39 -1.27
CA GLU A 263 9.14 6.32 0.21
C GLU A 263 10.56 6.05 0.76
N CYS A 264 11.55 5.80 -0.10
CA CYS A 264 12.93 5.59 0.33
C CYS A 264 13.65 6.90 0.71
N PRO A 265 14.65 6.84 1.60
CA PRO A 265 15.51 7.97 1.93
C PRO A 265 16.15 8.66 0.70
N PRO A 266 16.44 9.97 0.75
CA PRO A 266 16.99 10.71 -0.40
C PRO A 266 18.33 10.18 -0.92
N ASP A 267 19.17 9.62 -0.05
CA ASP A 267 20.44 8.99 -0.43
C ASP A 267 20.23 7.68 -1.20
N VAL A 268 19.14 6.95 -0.94
CA VAL A 268 18.73 5.80 -1.76
C VAL A 268 18.23 6.27 -3.12
N LEU A 269 17.37 7.30 -3.16
CA LEU A 269 16.82 7.81 -4.41
C LEU A 269 17.91 8.41 -5.33
N ALA A 270 18.97 8.98 -4.75
CA ALA A 270 20.10 9.51 -5.51
C ALA A 270 20.88 8.41 -6.27
N GLU A 271 20.83 7.17 -5.79
CA GLU A 271 21.49 6.00 -6.41
C GLU A 271 20.55 5.20 -7.33
N ALA A 272 19.27 5.58 -7.43
CA ALA A 272 18.28 4.90 -8.25
C ALA A 272 18.28 5.44 -9.69
N ASP A 273 18.26 4.54 -10.67
CA ASP A 273 18.12 4.87 -12.10
C ASP A 273 16.65 5.22 -12.45
N PHE A 274 15.70 4.76 -11.62
CA PHE A 274 14.30 5.14 -11.71
C PHE A 274 13.66 5.20 -10.32
N THR A 275 12.82 6.20 -10.09
CA THR A 275 12.00 6.32 -8.88
C THR A 275 10.52 6.40 -9.25
N GLY A 276 9.68 5.57 -8.63
CA GLY A 276 8.23 5.59 -8.87
C GLY A 276 7.45 4.63 -7.99
N SER A 277 6.12 4.71 -8.05
CA SER A 277 5.23 3.74 -7.41
C SER A 277 5.46 2.32 -7.94
N THR A 278 4.91 1.32 -7.26
CA THR A 278 4.97 -0.08 -7.72
C THR A 278 4.41 -0.24 -9.14
N ALA A 279 3.29 0.42 -9.47
CA ALA A 279 2.73 0.41 -10.82
C ALA A 279 3.69 1.05 -11.85
N HIS A 280 4.34 2.15 -11.49
CA HIS A 280 5.33 2.80 -12.35
C HIS A 280 6.61 1.97 -12.52
N MET A 281 7.07 1.28 -11.47
CA MET A 281 8.19 0.34 -11.53
C MET A 281 7.88 -0.83 -12.48
N ILE A 282 6.69 -1.44 -12.39
CA ILE A 282 6.25 -2.48 -13.33
C ILE A 282 6.29 -1.96 -14.77
N LYS A 283 5.74 -0.76 -15.00
CA LYS A 283 5.76 -0.14 -16.32
C LYS A 283 7.18 0.09 -16.82
N TRP A 284 8.07 0.62 -15.97
CA TRP A 284 9.46 0.87 -16.31
C TRP A 284 10.20 -0.41 -16.69
N VAL A 285 10.02 -1.51 -15.94
CA VAL A 285 10.65 -2.80 -16.27
C VAL A 285 10.14 -3.34 -17.61
N ARG A 286 8.82 -3.23 -17.88
CA ARG A 286 8.22 -3.67 -19.15
C ARG A 286 8.74 -2.88 -20.36
N ASP A 287 8.92 -1.58 -20.19
CA ASP A 287 9.36 -0.67 -21.26
C ASP A 287 10.85 -0.79 -21.53
N ASN A 288 11.69 -0.90 -20.49
CA ASN A 288 13.15 -0.92 -20.63
C ASN A 288 13.71 -2.33 -20.84
N ARG A 289 13.01 -3.39 -20.42
CA ARG A 289 13.38 -4.81 -20.59
C ARG A 289 14.83 -5.12 -20.19
N THR A 290 15.28 -4.50 -19.11
CA THR A 290 16.64 -4.64 -18.59
C THR A 290 16.85 -6.07 -18.08
N ARG A 291 18.03 -6.65 -18.33
CA ARG A 291 18.32 -8.05 -17.96
C ARG A 291 18.46 -8.27 -16.46
N ARG A 292 18.89 -7.24 -15.73
CA ARG A 292 19.16 -7.28 -14.29
C ARG A 292 18.61 -6.02 -13.65
N VAL A 293 17.72 -6.20 -12.68
CA VAL A 293 17.09 -5.11 -11.95
C VAL A 293 17.21 -5.40 -10.47
N VAL A 294 17.62 -4.39 -9.71
CA VAL A 294 17.52 -4.36 -8.25
C VAL A 294 16.31 -3.49 -7.92
N MET A 295 15.29 -4.10 -7.32
CA MET A 295 14.06 -3.41 -6.93
C MET A 295 14.11 -3.05 -5.44
N ILE A 296 14.12 -1.75 -5.15
CA ILE A 296 14.15 -1.22 -3.78
C ILE A 296 12.73 -0.85 -3.37
N THR A 297 12.04 -1.86 -2.86
CA THR A 297 10.70 -1.77 -2.27
C THR A 297 10.43 -3.02 -1.42
N GLU A 298 9.18 -3.24 -0.99
CA GLU A 298 8.79 -4.48 -0.29
C GLU A 298 9.07 -5.73 -1.15
N CYS A 299 9.50 -6.82 -0.50
CA CYS A 299 10.12 -7.97 -1.17
C CYS A 299 9.20 -8.75 -2.09
N SER A 300 7.91 -8.85 -1.79
CA SER A 300 6.94 -9.61 -2.58
C SER A 300 6.75 -9.03 -3.98
N MET A 301 7.17 -7.78 -4.20
CA MET A 301 7.17 -7.14 -5.51
C MET A 301 8.16 -7.77 -6.51
N ALA A 302 9.16 -8.52 -6.02
CA ALA A 302 10.15 -9.19 -6.85
C ALA A 302 9.69 -10.57 -7.38
N ASP A 303 8.62 -11.13 -6.79
CA ASP A 303 8.06 -12.43 -7.13
C ASP A 303 7.18 -12.40 -8.40
#